data_AF-A0A409VEU7-F1
#
_entry.id   AF-A0A409VEU7-F1
#
_cell.length_a   1.000
_cell.length_b   1.000
_cell.length_c   1.000
_cell.angle_alpha   90.00
_cell.angle_beta   90.00
_cell.angle_gamma   90.00
#
_symmetry.space_group_name_H-M   'P 1'
#
loop_
_entity.id
_entity.type
_entity.pdbx_description
1 polymer ?
#
loop_
_entity_poly.entity_id
_entity_poly.type
_entity_poly.pdbx_seq_one_letter_code
_entity_poly.pdbx_strand_id
1 'polypeptide(L)'
;MATLNLILKGVPYILHDRLGPSGPVRTLLITKKIKGKVYEGKISTFDDTDAREVIVKLSSKLEDIRELEHEHEIYSMDLLQLQGKAIPRCLGLFKGCTVPSTVELMACLILEKCIPAPENTISRHDTEFYRQFMLNLCQIHAAGVLHNGLEKSKHIVMQSFSPRIIDFSKASRHECPGSFPADIYGSVQRTGTTCPELVALEVLYGMRSC
;
A
#
# COMPACT_ATOMS: atom_id res chain seq x y z
N MET A 1 -7.77 -21.22 8.50
CA MET A 1 -6.58 -20.36 8.63
C MET A 1 -5.69 -20.64 7.44
N ALA A 2 -5.37 -19.63 6.65
CA ALA A 2 -4.34 -19.75 5.63
C ALA A 2 -2.96 -19.77 6.30
N THR A 3 -2.03 -20.55 5.75
CA THR A 3 -0.66 -20.71 6.28
C THR A 3 0.34 -20.17 5.26
N LEU A 4 1.35 -19.46 5.77
CA LEU A 4 2.44 -18.88 5.00
C LEU A 4 3.78 -19.43 5.51
N ASN A 5 4.47 -20.16 4.63
CA ASN A 5 5.86 -20.56 4.80
C ASN A 5 6.77 -19.42 4.31
N LEU A 6 7.23 -18.58 5.23
CA LEU A 6 8.15 -17.49 4.94
C LEU A 6 9.60 -17.99 5.00
N ILE A 7 10.36 -17.79 3.93
CA ILE A 7 11.79 -18.09 3.87
C ILE A 7 12.56 -16.76 3.87
N LEU A 8 13.18 -16.45 5.02
CA LEU A 8 13.96 -15.22 5.22
C LEU A 8 15.42 -15.59 5.44
N LYS A 9 16.29 -15.22 4.51
CA LYS A 9 17.74 -15.55 4.54
C LYS A 9 18.02 -17.04 4.71
N GLY A 10 17.22 -17.89 4.07
CA GLY A 10 17.34 -19.35 4.17
C GLY A 10 16.73 -19.97 5.44
N VAL A 11 16.21 -19.15 6.37
CA VAL A 11 15.54 -19.65 7.58
C VAL A 11 14.02 -19.69 7.34
N PRO A 12 13.36 -20.84 7.54
CA PRO A 12 11.91 -20.96 7.38
C PRO A 12 11.17 -20.48 8.64
N TYR A 13 10.03 -19.83 8.43
CA TYR A 13 9.09 -19.37 9.44
C TYR A 13 7.67 -19.77 9.00
N ILE A 14 6.85 -20.22 9.95
CA ILE A 14 5.45 -20.54 9.70
C ILE A 14 4.61 -19.42 10.30
N LEU A 15 3.86 -18.73 9.44
CA LEU A 15 2.96 -17.66 9.83
C LEU A 15 1.52 -18.04 9.45
N HIS A 16 0.55 -17.56 10.21
CA HIS A 16 -0.86 -17.85 10.00
C HIS A 16 -1.65 -16.56 9.80
N ASP A 17 -2.64 -16.62 8.91
CA ASP A 17 -3.66 -15.59 8.81
C ASP A 17 -4.72 -15.83 9.90
N ARG A 18 -4.93 -14.81 10.75
CA ARG A 18 -5.92 -14.87 11.85
C ARG A 18 -7.36 -14.64 11.36
N LEU A 19 -7.55 -14.04 10.19
CA LEU A 19 -8.85 -13.60 9.67
C LEU A 19 -9.33 -14.40 8.45
N GLY A 20 -8.44 -15.18 7.83
CA GLY A 20 -8.74 -15.94 6.62
C GLY A 20 -9.38 -17.33 6.85
N PRO A 21 -10.25 -17.80 5.93
CA PRO A 21 -10.74 -19.18 5.90
C PRO A 21 -9.57 -20.19 5.81
N SER A 22 -9.84 -21.50 5.94
CA SER A 22 -8.83 -22.51 5.57
C SER A 22 -8.44 -22.30 4.11
N GLY A 23 -7.22 -21.81 3.88
CA GLY A 23 -6.71 -21.45 2.57
C GLY A 23 -5.51 -22.31 2.20
N PRO A 24 -5.12 -22.34 0.92
CA PRO A 24 -3.95 -23.07 0.48
C PRO A 24 -2.69 -22.55 1.18
N VAL A 25 -1.77 -23.47 1.47
CA VAL A 25 -0.44 -23.11 1.99
C VAL A 25 0.30 -22.32 0.92
N ARG A 26 0.81 -21.16 1.31
CA ARG A 26 1.62 -20.29 0.44
C ARG A 26 3.08 -20.34 0.89
N THR A 27 4.01 -20.28 -0.05
CA THR A 27 5.43 -20.13 0.24
C THR A 27 5.86 -18.75 -0.23
N LEU A 28 6.49 -17.98 0.66
CA LEU A 28 7.03 -16.65 0.38
C LEU A 28 8.55 -16.68 0.54
N LEU A 29 9.26 -16.53 -0.57
CA LEU A 29 10.71 -16.37 -0.57
C LEU A 29 11.07 -14.88 -0.62
N ILE A 30 11.78 -14.40 0.39
CA ILE A 30 12.31 -13.03 0.39
C ILE A 30 13.54 -12.98 -0.53
N THR A 31 13.48 -12.14 -1.55
CA THR A 31 14.53 -12.05 -2.58
C THR A 31 15.47 -10.88 -2.33
N LYS A 32 14.95 -9.72 -1.90
CA LYS A 32 15.73 -8.49 -1.77
C LYS A 32 15.18 -7.59 -0.67
N LYS A 33 16.06 -6.92 0.07
CA LYS A 33 15.67 -5.84 0.98
C LYS A 33 15.66 -4.52 0.21
N ILE A 34 14.54 -3.80 0.24
CA ILE A 34 14.43 -2.48 -0.40
C ILE A 34 14.92 -1.42 0.57
N LYS A 35 14.24 -1.28 1.72
CA LYS A 35 14.51 -0.25 2.72
C LYS A 35 13.83 -0.58 4.03
N GLY A 36 14.51 -0.32 5.15
CA GLY A 36 13.92 -0.45 6.48
C GLY A 36 13.36 -1.85 6.71
N LYS A 37 12.03 -1.96 6.74
CA LYS A 37 11.26 -3.20 6.95
C LYS A 37 10.56 -3.71 5.68
N VAL A 38 10.88 -3.13 4.53
CA VAL A 38 10.26 -3.42 3.23
C VAL A 38 11.19 -4.25 2.37
N TYR A 39 10.65 -5.32 1.80
CA TYR A 39 11.34 -6.34 1.03
C TYR A 39 10.59 -6.65 -0.27
N GLU A 40 11.31 -7.11 -1.28
CA GLU A 40 10.75 -7.84 -2.41
C GLU A 40 10.74 -9.33 -2.08
N GLY A 41 9.72 -10.03 -2.58
CA GLY A 41 9.64 -11.48 -2.48
C GLY A 41 8.92 -12.10 -3.66
N LYS A 42 8.92 -13.43 -3.68
CA LYS A 42 8.15 -14.26 -4.61
C LYS A 42 7.22 -15.15 -3.81
N ILE A 43 5.93 -15.08 -4.10
CA ILE A 43 4.90 -15.91 -3.46
C ILE A 43 4.41 -16.95 -4.45
N SER A 44 4.33 -18.20 -4.03
CA SER A 44 3.73 -19.30 -4.79
C SER A 44 2.76 -20.11 -3.93
N THR A 45 1.78 -20.75 -4.56
CA THR A 45 1.00 -21.83 -3.97
C THR A 45 1.56 -23.17 -4.43
N PHE A 46 1.26 -24.25 -3.69
CA PHE A 46 1.75 -25.60 -4.03
C PHE A 46 1.41 -26.03 -5.47
N ASP A 47 0.25 -25.60 -5.97
CA ASP A 47 -0.26 -25.95 -7.31
C ASP A 47 0.18 -24.96 -8.42
N ASP A 48 0.93 -23.91 -8.07
CA ASP A 48 1.26 -22.83 -9.00
C ASP A 48 2.74 -22.88 -9.42
N THR A 49 2.96 -23.09 -10.71
CA THR A 49 4.30 -23.07 -11.31
C THR A 49 4.87 -21.66 -11.42
N ASP A 50 4.04 -20.62 -11.35
CA ASP A 50 4.46 -19.23 -11.52
C ASP A 50 4.46 -18.47 -10.20
N ALA A 51 5.65 -18.34 -9.61
CA ALA A 51 5.82 -17.51 -8.41
C ALA A 51 5.60 -16.03 -8.74
N ARG A 52 4.60 -15.41 -8.10
CA ARG A 52 4.26 -14.00 -8.28
C ARG A 52 5.18 -13.09 -7.47
N GLU A 53 5.67 -12.01 -8.08
CA GLU A 53 6.44 -10.99 -7.36
C GLU A 53 5.55 -10.13 -6.45
N VAL A 54 6.04 -9.87 -5.23
CA VAL A 54 5.32 -9.15 -4.19
C VAL A 54 6.22 -8.20 -3.41
N ILE A 55 5.60 -7.22 -2.76
CA ILE A 55 6.22 -6.41 -1.71
C ILE A 55 5.81 -6.94 -0.36
N VAL A 56 6.77 -7.00 0.56
CA VAL A 56 6.58 -7.55 1.89
C VAL A 56 7.03 -6.53 2.92
N LYS A 57 6.17 -6.21 3.88
CA LYS A 57 6.56 -5.50 5.10
C LYS A 57 6.67 -6.50 6.25
N LEU A 58 7.84 -6.57 6.88
CA LEU A 58 8.13 -7.50 7.99
C LEU A 58 8.50 -6.76 9.27
N SER A 59 7.94 -7.17 10.41
CA SER A 59 8.39 -6.69 11.71
C SER A 59 8.24 -7.72 12.81
N SER A 60 9.14 -7.68 13.79
CA SER A 60 9.04 -8.40 15.07
C SER A 60 8.83 -7.48 16.28
N LYS A 61 8.82 -6.16 16.07
CA LYS A 61 8.58 -5.18 17.13
C LYS A 61 7.09 -4.93 17.28
N LEU A 62 6.60 -4.95 18.52
CA LEU A 62 5.16 -4.86 18.82
C LEU A 62 4.48 -3.60 18.25
N GLU A 63 5.13 -2.45 18.35
CA GLU A 63 4.59 -1.18 17.82
C GLU A 63 4.39 -1.25 16.30
N ASP A 64 5.41 -1.70 15.59
CA ASP A 64 5.36 -1.84 14.13
C ASP A 64 4.37 -2.93 13.68
N ILE A 65 4.19 -3.99 14.48
CA ILE A 65 3.18 -5.01 14.21
C ILE A 65 1.78 -4.39 14.26
N ARG A 66 1.50 -3.51 15.23
CA ARG A 66 0.23 -2.78 15.30
C ARG A 66 0.03 -1.84 14.10
N GLU A 67 1.10 -1.20 13.63
CA GLU A 67 1.03 -0.40 12.40
C GLU A 67 0.69 -1.25 11.17
N LEU A 68 1.26 -2.46 11.05
CA LEU A 68 0.93 -3.40 9.97
C LEU A 68 -0.51 -3.94 10.07
N GLU A 69 -0.99 -4.17 11.30
CA GLU A 69 -2.39 -4.53 11.56
C GLU A 69 -3.35 -3.44 11.10
N HIS A 70 -3.10 -2.21 11.54
CA HIS A 70 -3.88 -1.05 11.15
C HIS A 70 -3.87 -0.83 9.64
N GLU A 71 -2.70 -0.86 9.01
CA GLU A 71 -2.58 -0.72 7.56
C GLU A 71 -3.37 -1.82 6.83
N HIS A 72 -3.28 -3.08 7.28
CA HIS A 72 -4.03 -4.18 6.71
C HIS A 72 -5.54 -3.98 6.82
N GLU A 73 -6.05 -3.50 7.95
CA GLU A 73 -7.48 -3.19 8.12
C GLU A 73 -7.95 -2.14 7.12
N ILE A 74 -7.19 -1.05 6.93
CA ILE A 74 -7.51 -0.01 5.94
C ILE A 74 -7.58 -0.62 4.52
N TYR A 75 -6.63 -1.47 4.14
CA TYR A 75 -6.67 -2.14 2.83
C TYR A 75 -7.87 -3.09 2.68
N SER A 76 -8.13 -3.91 3.70
CA SER A 76 -9.07 -5.04 3.62
C SER A 76 -10.51 -4.66 3.88
N MET A 77 -10.75 -3.54 4.58
CA MET A 77 -12.08 -3.07 4.93
C MET A 77 -12.45 -1.81 4.14
N ASP A 78 -11.76 -0.70 4.39
CA ASP A 78 -12.18 0.61 3.91
C ASP A 78 -11.88 0.81 2.42
N LEU A 79 -10.73 0.31 1.94
CA LEU A 79 -10.25 0.55 0.57
C LEU A 79 -10.37 -0.67 -0.35
N LEU A 80 -11.16 -1.68 0.02
CA LEU A 80 -11.27 -2.93 -0.73
C LEU A 80 -11.58 -2.72 -2.23
N GLN A 81 -12.49 -1.79 -2.53
CA GLN A 81 -12.94 -1.50 -3.91
C GLN A 81 -11.89 -0.78 -4.77
N LEU A 82 -10.85 -0.23 -4.13
CA LEU A 82 -9.80 0.55 -4.78
C LEU A 82 -8.53 -0.28 -5.06
N GLN A 83 -8.45 -1.50 -4.53
CA GLN A 83 -7.31 -2.39 -4.72
C GLN A 83 -7.08 -2.73 -6.20
N GLY A 84 -5.83 -2.62 -6.65
CA GLY A 84 -5.41 -2.79 -8.04
C GLY A 84 -5.69 -1.57 -8.93
N LYS A 85 -6.44 -0.57 -8.45
CA LYS A 85 -6.81 0.64 -9.20
C LYS A 85 -6.11 1.89 -8.66
N ALA A 86 -6.43 2.30 -7.44
CA ALA A 86 -5.82 3.48 -6.80
C ALA A 86 -4.71 3.10 -5.81
N ILE A 87 -4.77 1.87 -5.30
CA ILE A 87 -3.81 1.32 -4.33
C ILE A 87 -3.40 -0.10 -4.75
N PRO A 88 -2.27 -0.65 -4.26
CA PRO A 88 -1.89 -2.04 -4.53
C PRO A 88 -2.91 -3.03 -3.97
N ARG A 89 -2.97 -4.23 -4.55
CA ARG A 89 -3.70 -5.34 -3.92
C ARG A 89 -3.01 -5.79 -2.63
N CYS A 90 -3.79 -5.95 -1.58
CA CYS A 90 -3.36 -6.58 -0.33
C CYS A 90 -3.64 -8.07 -0.39
N LEU A 91 -2.58 -8.88 -0.28
CA LEU A 91 -2.63 -10.34 -0.38
C LEU A 91 -2.84 -11.01 0.98
N GLY A 92 -2.72 -10.23 2.07
CA GLY A 92 -3.02 -10.64 3.45
C GLY A 92 -1.95 -10.21 4.45
N LEU A 93 -2.33 -10.31 5.73
CA LEU A 93 -1.45 -10.14 6.89
C LEU A 93 -1.30 -11.47 7.63
N PHE A 94 -0.07 -11.93 7.80
CA PHE A 94 0.26 -13.19 8.46
C PHE A 94 1.08 -12.93 9.72
N LYS A 95 0.79 -13.67 10.79
CA LYS A 95 1.50 -13.55 12.07
C LYS A 95 1.89 -14.92 12.61
N GLY A 96 2.99 -14.97 13.33
CA GLY A 96 3.46 -16.22 13.94
C GLY A 96 4.65 -15.97 14.87
N CYS A 97 5.07 -17.02 15.55
CA CYS A 97 6.23 -16.98 16.44
C CYS A 97 7.45 -17.59 15.75
N THR A 98 8.63 -17.09 16.09
CA THR A 98 9.89 -17.74 15.73
C THR A 98 10.10 -19.05 16.52
N VAL A 99 11.07 -19.86 16.05
CA VAL A 99 11.53 -21.16 16.56
C VAL A 99 11.64 -21.19 18.12
N PRO A 100 11.48 -22.35 18.81
CA PRO A 100 11.08 -22.43 20.22
C PRO A 100 11.95 -21.71 21.27
N SER A 101 13.16 -21.28 20.94
CA SER A 101 14.10 -20.73 21.91
C SER A 101 13.90 -19.25 22.23
N THR A 102 13.22 -18.46 21.38
CA THR A 102 13.06 -17.01 21.62
C THR A 102 11.64 -16.45 21.45
N VAL A 103 10.68 -17.23 20.94
CA VAL A 103 9.24 -16.87 20.77
C VAL A 103 9.04 -15.38 20.44
N GLU A 104 9.71 -14.89 19.41
CA GLU A 104 9.49 -13.53 18.94
C GLU A 104 8.27 -13.53 18.01
N LEU A 105 7.26 -12.71 18.33
CA LEU A 105 6.13 -12.50 17.46
C LEU A 105 6.58 -11.76 16.21
N MET A 106 6.23 -12.26 15.02
CA MET A 106 6.49 -11.64 13.74
C MET A 106 5.17 -11.39 13.00
N ALA A 107 5.09 -10.26 12.29
CA ALA A 107 4.04 -9.97 11.33
C ALA A 107 4.60 -9.74 9.92
N CYS A 108 3.83 -10.16 8.92
CA CYS A 108 4.16 -10.12 7.51
C CYS A 108 2.94 -9.64 6.72
N LEU A 109 3.00 -8.39 6.24
CA LEU A 109 2.00 -7.83 5.32
C LEU A 109 2.50 -8.01 3.89
N ILE A 110 1.69 -8.63 3.04
CA ILE A 110 2.02 -8.90 1.65
C ILE A 110 1.17 -8.04 0.72
N LEU A 111 1.82 -7.28 -0.15
CA LEU A 111 1.20 -6.39 -1.13
C LEU A 111 1.65 -6.75 -2.55
N GLU A 112 0.83 -6.41 -3.53
CA GLU A 112 1.20 -6.41 -4.94
C GLU A 112 2.44 -5.55 -5.19
N LYS A 113 3.39 -6.08 -5.98
CA LYS A 113 4.54 -5.30 -6.44
C LYS A 113 4.11 -4.40 -7.60
N CYS A 114 4.24 -3.09 -7.40
CA CYS A 114 4.00 -2.14 -8.46
C CYS A 114 5.21 -2.07 -9.41
N ILE A 115 4.96 -2.14 -10.71
CA ILE A 115 6.00 -2.15 -11.75
C ILE A 115 5.74 -0.98 -12.72
N PRO A 116 6.66 -0.02 -12.85
CA PRO A 116 6.52 1.08 -13.81
C PRO A 116 6.56 0.57 -15.25
N ALA A 117 5.91 1.29 -16.17
CA ALA A 117 6.11 1.04 -17.60
C ALA A 117 7.58 1.30 -18.01
N PRO A 118 8.07 0.64 -19.07
CA PRO A 118 9.42 0.89 -19.60
C PRO A 118 9.66 2.37 -19.94
N GLU A 119 10.85 2.89 -19.61
CA GLU A 119 11.23 4.31 -19.69
C GLU A 119 10.99 4.95 -21.08
N ASN A 120 11.13 4.16 -22.14
CA ASN A 120 10.92 4.58 -23.53
C ASN A 120 9.46 4.90 -23.88
N THR A 121 8.52 4.73 -22.94
CA THR A 121 7.08 5.05 -23.12
C THR A 121 6.64 6.31 -22.37
N ILE A 122 7.53 6.95 -21.58
CA ILE A 122 7.18 7.96 -20.56
C ILE A 122 7.28 9.41 -21.08
N SER A 123 7.54 9.64 -22.37
CA SER A 123 7.91 10.97 -22.90
C SER A 123 6.83 12.07 -22.85
N ARG A 124 5.64 11.85 -22.27
CA ARG A 124 4.54 12.84 -22.25
C ARG A 124 3.60 12.86 -21.01
N HIS A 125 3.94 12.22 -19.88
CA HIS A 125 2.90 11.86 -18.89
C HIS A 125 2.95 12.51 -17.50
N ASP A 126 3.72 13.56 -17.25
CA ASP A 126 3.73 14.20 -15.92
C ASP A 126 2.35 14.75 -15.54
N THR A 127 1.68 15.49 -16.43
CA THR A 127 0.37 16.08 -16.15
C THR A 127 -0.71 15.03 -15.90
N GLU A 128 -0.79 14.03 -16.78
CA GLU A 128 -1.77 12.94 -16.65
C GLU A 128 -1.50 12.09 -15.40
N PHE A 129 -0.24 11.89 -15.03
CA PHE A 129 0.13 11.20 -13.81
C PHE A 129 -0.41 11.94 -12.58
N TYR A 130 -0.16 13.25 -12.46
CA TYR A 130 -0.66 14.02 -11.31
C TYR A 130 -2.18 14.12 -11.30
N ARG A 131 -2.82 14.20 -12.48
CA ARG A 131 -4.29 14.17 -12.60
C ARG A 131 -4.86 12.86 -12.07
N GLN A 132 -4.31 11.72 -12.50
CA GLN A 132 -4.73 10.42 -12.00
C GLN A 132 -4.44 10.24 -10.51
N PHE A 133 -3.31 10.78 -10.03
CA PHE A 133 -2.99 10.75 -8.60
C PHE A 133 -4.05 11.48 -7.78
N MET A 134 -4.43 12.70 -8.18
CA MET A 134 -5.48 13.47 -7.51
C MET A 134 -6.84 12.77 -7.57
N LEU A 135 -7.19 12.15 -8.69
CA LEU A 135 -8.43 11.36 -8.78
C LEU A 135 -8.42 10.14 -7.86
N ASN A 136 -7.32 9.40 -7.81
CA ASN A 136 -7.15 8.25 -6.93
C ASN A 136 -7.22 8.66 -5.46
N LEU A 137 -6.63 9.80 -5.11
CA LEU A 137 -6.71 10.38 -3.78
C LEU A 137 -8.14 10.76 -3.41
N CYS A 138 -8.87 11.47 -4.29
CA CYS A 138 -10.28 11.79 -4.07
C CYS A 138 -11.15 10.53 -3.83
N GLN A 139 -10.86 9.42 -4.51
CA GLN A 139 -11.55 8.14 -4.27
C GLN A 139 -11.25 7.57 -2.87
N ILE A 140 -10.00 7.67 -2.40
CA ILE A 140 -9.62 7.25 -1.04
C ILE A 140 -10.36 8.09 0.02
N HIS A 141 -10.42 9.40 -0.19
CA HIS A 141 -11.17 10.28 0.70
C HIS A 141 -12.69 10.05 0.65
N ALA A 142 -13.25 9.75 -0.52
CA ALA A 142 -14.66 9.36 -0.66
C ALA A 142 -14.98 8.04 0.03
N ALA A 143 -14.00 7.15 0.19
CA ALA A 143 -14.09 5.96 1.02
C ALA A 143 -13.91 6.25 2.53
N GLY A 144 -13.80 7.52 2.93
CA GLY A 144 -13.70 7.94 4.32
C GLY A 144 -12.32 7.76 4.93
N VAL A 145 -11.25 7.72 4.12
CA VAL A 145 -9.87 7.53 4.59
C VAL A 145 -9.02 8.76 4.32
N LEU A 146 -8.33 9.22 5.37
CA LEU A 146 -7.27 10.22 5.36
C LEU A 146 -5.92 9.50 5.41
N HIS A 147 -4.96 9.84 4.56
CA HIS A 147 -3.69 9.10 4.48
C HIS A 147 -2.64 9.57 5.52
N ASN A 148 -2.57 10.88 5.80
CA ASN A 148 -1.63 11.51 6.76
C ASN A 148 -0.13 11.31 6.44
N GLY A 149 0.23 11.13 5.17
CA GLY A 149 1.61 10.81 4.80
C GLY A 149 2.06 11.22 3.41
N LEU A 150 1.22 11.90 2.63
CA LEU A 150 1.46 12.14 1.20
C LEU A 150 2.22 13.42 0.89
N GLU A 151 2.55 14.23 1.88
CA GLU A 151 3.39 15.44 1.69
C GLU A 151 4.81 15.11 1.17
N LYS A 152 5.23 13.84 1.29
CA LYS A 152 6.48 13.33 0.72
C LYS A 152 6.12 12.34 -0.39
N SER A 153 6.64 12.55 -1.59
CA SER A 153 6.38 11.72 -2.80
C SER A 153 6.76 10.23 -2.68
N LYS A 154 7.26 9.77 -1.53
CA LYS A 154 7.75 8.40 -1.29
C LYS A 154 6.62 7.36 -1.19
N HIS A 155 5.38 7.83 -1.06
CA HIS A 155 4.19 6.99 -0.92
C HIS A 155 3.35 6.93 -2.20
N ILE A 156 3.93 7.36 -3.32
CA ILE A 156 3.31 7.30 -4.64
C ILE A 156 4.24 6.48 -5.52
N VAL A 157 3.73 5.38 -6.07
CA VAL A 157 4.48 4.49 -6.97
C VAL A 157 3.74 4.36 -8.29
N MET A 158 4.48 4.07 -9.36
CA MET A 158 3.90 3.87 -10.68
C MET A 158 3.56 2.39 -10.88
N GLN A 159 2.34 2.10 -11.35
CA GLN A 159 1.96 0.81 -11.90
C GLN A 159 1.60 1.00 -13.37
N SER A 160 2.43 0.48 -14.26
CA SER A 160 2.36 0.72 -15.70
C SER A 160 2.33 2.24 -15.99
N PHE A 161 1.17 2.82 -16.30
CA PHE A 161 0.99 4.25 -16.58
C PHE A 161 0.13 4.97 -15.54
N SER A 162 -0.16 4.32 -14.40
CA SER A 162 -1.11 4.83 -13.41
C SER A 162 -0.51 4.85 -12.01
N PRO A 163 -0.66 5.97 -11.26
CA PRO A 163 -0.16 6.06 -9.90
C PRO A 163 -0.90 5.11 -8.96
N ARG A 164 -0.18 4.62 -7.97
CA ARG A 164 -0.71 3.88 -6.81
C ARG A 164 -0.25 4.58 -5.55
N ILE A 165 -1.18 4.76 -4.63
CA ILE A 165 -0.93 5.31 -3.30
C ILE A 165 -0.66 4.15 -2.35
N ILE A 166 0.42 4.24 -1.57
CA ILE A 166 0.92 3.16 -0.71
C ILE A 166 1.22 3.68 0.70
N ASP A 167 1.36 2.76 1.65
CA ASP A 167 1.75 3.05 3.04
C ASP A 167 0.67 3.74 3.88
N PHE A 168 -0.38 2.99 4.20
CA PHE A 168 -1.51 3.47 5.04
C PHE A 168 -1.27 3.27 6.55
N SER A 169 -0.01 3.09 6.97
CA SER A 169 0.35 2.91 8.39
C SER A 169 -0.09 4.07 9.29
N LYS A 170 -0.24 5.29 8.74
CA LYS A 170 -0.71 6.49 9.44
C LYS A 170 -2.12 6.92 9.09
N ALA A 171 -2.82 6.13 8.29
CA ALA A 171 -4.14 6.52 7.80
C ALA A 171 -5.15 6.59 8.94
N SER A 172 -6.18 7.41 8.80
CA SER A 172 -7.27 7.50 9.77
C SER A 172 -8.60 7.62 9.06
N ARG A 173 -9.66 7.11 9.68
CA ARG A 173 -11.02 7.26 9.15
C ARG A 173 -11.52 8.68 9.43
N HIS A 174 -12.19 9.29 8.45
CA HIS A 174 -12.79 10.61 8.61
C HIS A 174 -13.99 10.81 7.68
N GLU A 175 -14.89 11.70 8.05
CA GLU A 175 -15.88 12.23 7.12
C GLU A 175 -15.20 13.33 6.30
N CYS A 176 -14.98 13.07 5.01
CA CYS A 176 -14.29 14.03 4.16
C CYS A 176 -15.25 15.15 3.73
N PRO A 177 -14.97 16.42 4.07
CA PRO A 177 -15.75 17.56 3.55
C PRO A 177 -15.41 17.88 2.07
N GLY A 178 -14.48 17.15 1.47
CA GLY A 178 -13.97 17.38 0.12
C GLY A 178 -12.95 18.52 0.04
N SER A 179 -12.61 18.90 -1.19
CA SER A 179 -11.80 20.08 -1.52
C SER A 179 -12.22 20.60 -2.88
N PHE A 180 -11.95 21.88 -3.14
CA PHE A 180 -12.10 22.47 -4.46
C PHE A 180 -10.80 22.26 -5.25
N PRO A 181 -10.88 21.88 -6.55
CA PRO A 181 -9.72 21.83 -7.41
C PRO A 181 -9.16 23.24 -7.62
N ALA A 182 -7.87 23.35 -7.89
CA ALA A 182 -7.28 24.59 -8.35
C ALA A 182 -7.87 24.97 -9.72
N ASP A 183 -8.12 26.25 -9.94
CA ASP A 183 -8.42 26.75 -11.28
C ASP A 183 -7.17 26.74 -12.17
N ILE A 184 -7.34 27.09 -13.46
CA ILE A 184 -6.25 27.15 -14.44
C ILE A 184 -5.13 28.15 -14.07
N TYR A 185 -5.36 29.01 -13.07
CA TYR A 185 -4.40 29.97 -12.55
C TYR A 185 -3.77 29.53 -11.23
N GLY A 186 -4.04 28.30 -10.78
CA GLY A 186 -3.52 27.75 -9.53
C GLY A 186 -4.24 28.29 -8.28
N SER A 187 -5.37 28.97 -8.43
CA SER A 187 -6.14 29.49 -7.30
C SER A 187 -7.14 28.46 -6.81
N VAL A 188 -7.03 28.07 -5.54
CA VAL A 188 -8.01 27.21 -4.86
C VAL A 188 -9.04 28.09 -4.17
N GLN A 189 -10.31 28.03 -4.59
CA GLN A 189 -11.38 28.71 -3.88
C GLN A 189 -11.58 28.05 -2.51
N ARG A 190 -11.37 28.81 -1.43
CA ARG A 190 -11.47 28.33 -0.04
C ARG A 190 -12.78 28.78 0.62
N THR A 191 -13.90 28.59 -0.06
CA THR A 191 -15.21 28.90 0.51
C THR A 191 -15.79 27.67 1.21
N GLY A 192 -15.87 27.70 2.55
CA GLY A 192 -16.45 26.61 3.35
C GLY A 192 -15.42 25.67 4.02
N THR A 193 -15.92 24.57 4.57
CA THR A 193 -15.10 23.54 5.24
C THR A 193 -14.41 22.65 4.21
N THR A 194 -13.09 22.54 4.26
CA THR A 194 -12.30 21.73 3.33
C THR A 194 -11.40 20.73 4.06
N CYS A 195 -11.02 19.66 3.37
CA CYS A 195 -10.12 18.65 3.91
C CYS A 195 -8.67 19.18 3.85
N PRO A 196 -7.95 19.29 4.98
CA PRO A 196 -6.59 19.82 5.00
C PRO A 196 -5.61 19.05 4.12
N GLU A 197 -5.70 17.71 4.11
CA GLU A 197 -4.83 16.87 3.26
C GLU A 197 -5.08 17.12 1.77
N LEU A 198 -6.35 17.14 1.33
CA LEU A 198 -6.67 17.44 -0.08
C LEU A 198 -6.21 18.84 -0.49
N VAL A 199 -6.41 19.86 0.35
CA VAL A 199 -5.96 21.23 0.05
C VAL A 199 -4.43 21.29 -0.07
N ALA A 200 -3.71 20.64 0.84
CA ALA A 200 -2.24 20.61 0.79
C ALA A 200 -1.75 19.90 -0.48
N LEU A 201 -2.36 18.78 -0.85
CA LEU A 201 -1.97 17.98 -2.01
C LEU A 201 -2.38 18.62 -3.33
N GLU A 202 -3.47 19.39 -3.36
CA GLU A 202 -3.86 20.20 -4.52
C GLU A 202 -2.78 21.26 -4.85
N VAL A 203 -2.23 21.92 -3.82
CA VAL A 203 -1.14 22.89 -3.99
C VAL A 203 0.15 22.21 -4.46
N LEU A 204 0.46 21.01 -3.96
CA LEU A 204 1.70 20.31 -4.30
C LEU A 204 1.66 19.62 -5.67
N TYR A 205 0.53 19.02 -6.00
CA TYR A 205 0.37 18.10 -7.12
C TYR A 205 -0.75 18.49 -8.08
N GLY A 206 -1.85 19.08 -7.58
CA GLY A 206 -2.97 19.53 -8.39
C GLY A 206 -2.57 20.52 -9.48
N MET A 207 -1.74 21.52 -9.17
CA MET A 207 -1.23 22.47 -10.19
C MET A 207 -0.37 21.82 -11.28
N ARG A 208 0.19 20.63 -11.02
CA ARG A 208 0.94 19.88 -12.04
C ARG A 208 0.04 19.04 -12.93
N SER A 209 -1.25 18.96 -12.60
CA SER A 209 -2.28 18.23 -13.35
C SER A 209 -3.06 19.10 -14.34
N CYS A 210 -2.81 20.41 -14.35
CA CYS A 210 -3.39 21.40 -15.26
C CYS A 210 -2.57 21.57 -16.54
#